data_AF-A0A2V6YHJ4-F1
#
_entry.id   AF-A0A2V6YHJ4-F1
#
_cell.length_a   1.000
_cell.length_b   1.000
_cell.length_c   1.000
_cell.angle_alpha   90.00
_cell.angle_beta   90.00
_cell.angle_gamma   90.00
#
_symmetry.space_group_name_H-M   'P 1'
#
loop_
_entity.id
_entity.type
_entity.pdbx_description
1 polymer ?
#
loop_
_entity_poly.entity_id
_entity_poly.type
_entity_poly.pdbx_seq_one_letter_code
_entity_poly.pdbx_strand_id
1 'polypeptide(L)' 'MIGPQDLWVALSLAVFFFGAKKLPELSRSLGQALAQFRKGLADSQDEARSSDAVTPAAKGAASHDPESQRPDS' A
#
# COMPACT_ATOMS: atom_id res chain seq x y z
N MET A 1 7.57 37.33 -3.50
CA MET A 1 8.23 36.12 -4.03
C MET A 1 8.57 35.25 -2.83
N ILE A 2 7.72 34.27 -2.49
CA ILE A 2 8.05 33.33 -1.41
C ILE A 2 9.16 32.43 -1.93
N GLY A 3 10.35 32.65 -1.40
CA GLY A 3 11.53 31.87 -1.74
C GLY A 3 11.79 30.75 -0.73
N PRO A 4 12.69 29.80 -1.05
CA PRO A 4 13.14 28.79 -0.11
C PRO A 4 13.61 29.40 1.24
N GLN A 5 14.18 30.60 1.19
CA GLN A 5 14.59 31.39 2.36
C GLN A 5 13.44 31.64 3.34
N ASP A 6 12.28 32.11 2.87
CA ASP A 6 11.10 32.37 3.72
C ASP A 6 10.60 31.10 4.39
N LEU A 7 10.64 29.97 3.67
CA LEU A 7 10.21 28.68 4.20
C LEU A 7 11.14 28.21 5.34
N TRP A 8 12.46 28.43 5.22
CA TRP A 8 13.41 28.13 6.29
C TRP A 8 13.21 28.99 7.54
N VAL A 9 12.86 30.27 7.35
CA VAL A 9 12.54 31.18 8.46
C VAL A 9 11.26 30.72 9.17
N ALA A 10 10.19 30.43 8.41
CA ALA A 10 8.93 29.95 8.96
C ALA A 10 9.11 28.60 9.69
N LEU A 11 9.89 27.67 9.13
CA LEU A 11 10.21 26.39 9.75
C LEU A 11 10.99 26.58 11.05
N SER A 12 11.99 27.46 11.06
CA SER A 12 12.76 27.77 12.27
C SER A 12 11.86 28.33 13.38
N LEU A 13 10.92 29.21 13.02
CA LEU A 13 9.97 29.77 13.97
C LEU A 13 8.98 28.72 14.50
N ALA A 14 8.50 27.84 13.62
CA ALA A 14 7.68 26.70 14.03
C ALA A 14 8.44 25.75 14.97
N VAL A 15 9.71 25.45 14.67
CA VAL A 15 10.58 24.65 15.55
C VAL A 15 10.84 25.37 16.87
N PHE A 16 10.95 26.69 16.89
CA PHE A 16 11.13 27.46 18.12
C PHE A 16 9.91 27.38 19.04
N PHE A 17 8.69 27.53 18.48
CA PHE A 17 7.45 27.45 19.25
C PHE A 17 7.05 26.03 19.66
N PHE A 18 7.15 25.07 18.74
CA PHE A 18 6.75 23.68 19.00
C PHE A 18 7.88 22.84 19.61
N GLY A 19 9.14 23.17 19.33
CA GLY A 19 10.32 22.42 19.73
C GLY A 19 10.76 21.37 18.70
N ALA A 20 12.07 21.16 18.57
CA ALA A 20 12.67 20.21 17.62
C ALA A 20 12.24 18.74 17.82
N LYS A 21 11.77 18.37 19.03
CA LYS A 21 11.22 17.03 19.29
C LYS A 21 9.75 16.88 18.93
N LYS A 22 8.95 17.95 18.93
CA LYS A 22 7.49 17.84 18.74
C LYS A 22 7.08 17.77 17.28
N LEU A 23 7.78 18.47 16.39
CA LEU A 23 7.59 18.33 14.93
C LEU A 23 7.73 16.89 14.41
N PRO A 24 8.83 16.17 14.70
CA PRO A 24 8.98 14.78 14.26
C PRO A 24 8.02 13.82 14.97
N GLU A 25 7.67 14.09 16.23
CA GLU A 25 6.70 13.27 16.99
C GLU A 25 5.29 13.38 16.38
N LEU A 26 4.84 14.61 16.07
CA LEU A 26 3.56 14.87 15.41
C LEU A 26 3.52 14.33 13.97
N SER A 27 4.62 14.46 13.22
CA SER A 27 4.68 13.90 11.86
C SER A 27 4.66 12.38 11.87
N ARG A 28 5.27 11.74 12.88
CA ARG A 28 5.23 10.29 13.05
C ARG A 28 3.80 9.80 13.30
N SER A 29 3.07 10.42 14.24
CA SER A 29 1.69 10.02 14.55
C SER A 29 0.74 10.30 13.39
N LEU A 30 0.85 11.46 12.74
CA LEU A 30 0.05 11.80 11.56
C LEU A 30 0.39 10.90 10.37
N GLY A 31 1.67 10.59 10.17
CA GLY A 31 2.13 9.68 9.12
C GLY A 31 1.62 8.26 9.32
N GLN A 32 1.60 7.76 10.56
CA GLN A 32 1.00 6.48 10.89
C GLN A 32 -0.51 6.47 10.61
N ALA A 33 -1.24 7.51 11.02
CA ALA A 33 -2.68 7.63 10.74
C ALA A 33 -2.96 7.68 9.23
N LEU A 34 -2.20 8.48 8.48
CA LEU A 34 -2.32 8.58 7.04
C LEU A 34 -1.93 7.27 6.32
N ALA A 35 -0.93 6.55 6.82
CA ALA A 35 -0.54 5.26 6.28
C ALA A 35 -1.65 4.21 6.43
N GLN A 36 -2.29 4.15 7.61
CA GLN A 36 -3.44 3.26 7.84
C GLN A 36 -4.64 3.67 6.98
N PHE A 37 -4.90 4.98 6.85
CA PHE A 37 -5.96 5.50 5.98
C PHE A 37 -5.74 5.12 4.51
N ARG A 38 -4.51 5.29 3.99
CA ARG A 38 -4.15 4.88 2.63
C ARG A 38 -4.28 3.37 2.43
N LYS A 39 -3.91 2.58 3.45
CA LYS A 39 -4.04 1.13 3.41
C LYS A 39 -5.50 0.69 3.37
N GLY A 40 -6.37 1.28 4.19
CA GLY A 40 -7.81 1.04 4.15
C GLY A 40 -8.43 1.42 2.80
N LEU A 41 -8.05 2.56 2.22
CA LEU A 41 -8.49 2.95 0.88
C LEU A 41 -8.02 2.00 -0.23
N ALA A 42 -6.81 1.43 -0.11
CA ALA A 42 -6.29 0.45 -1.05
C ALA A 42 -7.01 -0.90 -0.91
N ASP A 43 -7.22 -1.37 0.33
CA ASP A 43 -7.98 -2.60 0.63
C ASP A 43 -9.41 -2.51 0.08
N SER A 44 -10.10 -1.38 0.27
CA SER A 44 -11.44 -1.17 -0.30
C SER A 44 -11.49 -1.18 -1.83
N GLN A 45 -10.40 -0.76 -2.50
CA GLN A 45 -10.33 -0.85 -3.96
C GLN A 45 -9.97 -2.25 -4.45
N ASP A 46 -9.16 -3.00 -3.72
CA ASP A 46 -8.84 -4.40 -4.05
C ASP A 46 -10.03 -5.33 -3.76
N GLU A 47 -10.79 -5.12 -2.69
CA GLU A 47 -11.98 -5.92 -2.35
C GLU A 47 -13.10 -5.76 -3.40
N ALA A 48 -13.21 -4.55 -3.99
CA ALA A 48 -14.09 -4.29 -5.13
C ALA A 48 -13.66 -5.00 -6.43
N ARG A 49 -12.36 -5.35 -6.59
CA ARG A 49 -11.86 -6.16 -7.70
C ARG A 49 -11.93 -7.67 -7.42
N SER A 50 -11.77 -8.08 -6.16
CA SER A 50 -11.80 -9.50 -5.77
C SER A 50 -13.23 -10.06 -5.67
N SER A 51 -14.25 -9.22 -5.51
CA SER A 51 -15.66 -9.66 -5.49
C SER A 51 -16.20 -10.09 -6.87
N ASP A 52 -15.52 -9.73 -7.97
CA ASP A 52 -15.81 -10.24 -9.32
C ASP A 52 -15.11 -11.60 -9.61
N ALA A 53 -14.29 -12.12 -8.70
CA ALA A 53 -13.45 -13.31 -8.92
C ALA A 53 -13.83 -14.54 -8.07
N VAL A 54 -15.07 -14.62 -7.56
CA VAL A 54 -15.56 -15.81 -6.82
C VAL A 54 -16.92 -16.24 -7.42
N THR A 55 -16.96 -16.97 -8.56
CA THR A 55 -17.11 -18.45 -8.68
C THR A 55 -18.20 -18.74 -9.74
N PRO A 56 -18.34 -19.87 -10.50
CA PRO A 56 -17.58 -21.14 -10.60
C PRO A 56 -17.20 -21.57 -12.05
N ALA A 57 -16.03 -22.20 -12.27
CA ALA A 57 -15.80 -23.02 -13.47
C ALA A 57 -15.03 -24.31 -13.15
N ALA A 58 -15.82 -25.39 -13.06
CA ALA A 58 -15.48 -26.76 -13.46
C ALA A 58 -14.15 -27.36 -12.95
N LYS A 59 -14.14 -27.79 -11.68
CA LYS A 59 -13.43 -29.02 -11.34
C LYS A 59 -14.26 -30.20 -11.84
N GLY A 60 -14.09 -30.56 -13.11
CA GLY A 60 -14.75 -31.70 -13.73
C GLY A 60 -14.39 -31.85 -15.20
N ALA A 61 -13.75 -32.97 -15.51
CA ALA A 61 -13.58 -33.55 -16.84
C ALA A 61 -12.64 -32.85 -17.84
N ALA A 62 -11.37 -33.26 -17.82
CA ALA A 62 -10.67 -33.69 -19.04
C ALA A 62 -9.32 -34.29 -18.65
N SER A 63 -9.32 -35.62 -18.52
CA SER A 63 -8.27 -36.54 -18.95
C SER A 63 -6.98 -35.88 -19.48
N HIS A 64 -5.93 -35.91 -18.68
CA HIS A 64 -4.57 -35.97 -19.19
C HIS A 64 -3.86 -37.04 -18.38
N ASP A 65 -4.05 -38.26 -18.85
CA ASP A 65 -3.08 -39.34 -18.69
C ASP A 65 -2.03 -39.13 -19.79
N PRO A 66 -0.77 -38.82 -19.44
CA PRO A 66 0.33 -39.20 -20.30
C PRO A 66 1.29 -40.09 -19.51
N GLU A 67 0.81 -41.22 -19.00
CA GLU A 67 1.64 -42.41 -18.74
C GLU A 67 2.04 -43.08 -20.07
N SER A 68 2.65 -42.32 -20.98
CA SER A 68 3.23 -42.86 -22.22
C SER A 68 4.53 -42.16 -22.60
N GLN A 69 5.33 -41.81 -21.60
CA GLN A 69 6.75 -41.50 -21.76
C GLN A 69 7.60 -42.65 -21.22
N ARG A 70 7.53 -43.78 -21.93
CA ARG A 70 8.61 -44.78 -21.97
C ARG A 70 9.08 -44.88 -23.42
N PRO A 71 10.21 -44.25 -23.80
CA PRO A 71 10.97 -44.71 -24.94
C PRO A 71 11.90 -45.81 -24.41
N ASP A 72 11.43 -47.06 -24.47
CA ASP A 72 12.29 -48.22 -24.27
C ASP A 72 12.08 -49.16 -25.45
N SER A 73 13.22 -49.58 -26.03
CA SER A 73 13.43 -50.51 -27.15
C SER A 73 13.36 -49.94 -28.57
#